data_AF-A0A7S3TXB4-F1
#
_entry.id   AF-A0A7S3TXB4-F1
#
_cell.length_a   1.000
_cell.length_b   1.000
_cell.length_c   1.000
_cell.angle_alpha   90.00
_cell.angle_beta   90.00
_cell.angle_gamma   90.00
#
_symmetry.space_group_name_H-M   'P 1'
#
loop_
_entity.id
_entity.type
_entity.pdbx_description
1 polymer ?
#
loop_
_entity_poly.entity_id
_entity_poly.type
_entity_poly.pdbx_seq_one_letter_code
_entity_poly.pdbx_strand_id
1 'polypeptide(L)'
;SRRPQTKSPQARHSWKGTAPACTIGRLPCRPGREPEMSLGASSAFLRVVTEVGEADPKWRMLRSYILADGATPGTASGEAGQHPAAARCEAARRLINNHNDVLDDICNESDCKNIVGEALTQTELCRVPAAYRPQVDAMLRETARRLWGKNPSPEAFSLWQCLEETAEGVGVAEEEGRAVWRAVAVYLSGRLQTTPDQKSPSAALLEGHRTRLHYRPPAV
;
A
#
# COMPACT_ATOMS: atom_id res chain seq x y z
N SER A 1 21.28 35.17 -56.93
CA SER A 1 21.39 33.78 -56.45
C SER A 1 19.99 33.20 -56.30
N ARG A 2 19.64 32.14 -57.03
CA ARG A 2 18.36 31.41 -56.89
C ARG A 2 18.45 30.50 -55.65
N ARG A 3 17.44 30.53 -54.77
CA ARG A 3 16.66 29.35 -54.31
C ARG A 3 15.49 29.80 -53.41
N PRO A 4 14.43 28.98 -53.31
CA PRO A 4 13.05 29.42 -53.12
C PRO A 4 12.42 28.96 -51.79
N GLN A 5 11.20 29.43 -51.56
CA GLN A 5 10.29 29.10 -50.46
C GLN A 5 10.05 27.59 -50.24
N THR A 6 9.86 27.19 -48.98
CA THR A 6 8.92 26.12 -48.56
C THR A 6 8.21 26.60 -47.28
N LYS A 7 6.95 27.04 -47.37
CA LYS A 7 5.70 26.31 -47.00
C LYS A 7 5.62 25.88 -45.52
N SER A 8 4.75 26.54 -44.75
CA SER A 8 4.09 25.95 -43.56
C SER A 8 3.02 24.91 -44.02
N PRO A 9 2.40 24.02 -43.19
CA PRO A 9 1.74 24.35 -41.92
C PRO A 9 1.63 23.23 -40.82
N GLN A 10 1.08 23.62 -39.67
CA GLN A 10 0.17 22.83 -38.79
C GLN A 10 0.51 21.40 -38.34
N ALA A 11 0.51 21.20 -37.01
CA ALA A 11 -0.39 20.22 -36.38
C ALA A 11 -0.54 20.50 -34.88
N ARG A 12 -1.60 21.24 -34.54
CA ARG A 12 -2.22 21.28 -33.21
C ARG A 12 -2.88 19.92 -32.93
N HIS A 13 -2.60 19.30 -31.80
CA HIS A 13 -3.47 18.30 -31.18
C HIS A 13 -3.39 18.56 -29.66
N SER A 14 -4.27 19.38 -29.08
CA SER A 14 -5.57 18.98 -28.50
C SER A 14 -5.45 17.84 -27.48
N TRP A 15 -5.09 18.19 -26.23
CA TRP A 15 -5.38 17.34 -25.08
C TRP A 15 -6.85 17.53 -24.68
N LYS A 16 -7.76 16.93 -25.45
CA LYS A 16 -9.16 16.75 -25.05
C LYS A 16 -9.57 15.33 -25.39
N GLY A 17 -9.77 14.54 -24.35
CA GLY A 17 -10.22 13.16 -24.44
C GLY A 17 -10.04 12.45 -23.10
N THR A 18 -11.03 12.60 -22.22
CA THR A 18 -11.19 11.81 -20.99
C THR A 18 -11.51 10.36 -21.37
N ALA A 19 -10.76 9.39 -20.87
CA ALA A 19 -11.18 7.99 -20.75
C ALA A 19 -10.28 7.25 -19.73
N PRO A 20 -10.78 6.19 -19.08
CA PRO A 20 -10.62 5.95 -17.65
C PRO A 20 -9.47 5.01 -17.26
N ALA A 21 -9.18 4.99 -15.96
CA ALA A 21 -8.53 3.94 -15.17
C ALA A 21 -7.42 3.12 -15.86
N CYS A 22 -6.18 3.49 -15.57
CA CYS A 22 -4.99 2.71 -15.88
C CYS A 22 -4.97 1.45 -14.97
N THR A 23 -5.61 0.37 -15.40
CA THR A 23 -5.41 -0.94 -14.80
C THR A 23 -4.06 -1.49 -15.28
N ILE A 24 -3.23 -1.93 -14.33
CA ILE A 24 -1.97 -2.64 -14.59
C ILE A 24 -2.28 -3.87 -15.46
N GLY A 25 -2.02 -3.77 -16.76
CA GLY A 25 -2.34 -4.84 -17.69
C GLY A 25 -2.31 -4.41 -19.15
N ARG A 26 -1.13 -4.47 -19.75
CA ARG A 26 -0.91 -4.59 -21.21
C ARG A 26 -1.52 -3.42 -22.03
N LEU A 27 -0.73 -2.36 -22.23
CA LEU A 27 -1.00 -1.38 -23.30
C LEU A 27 -1.23 -2.14 -24.62
N PRO A 28 -2.29 -1.81 -25.39
CA PRO A 28 -2.49 -2.41 -26.70
C PRO A 28 -1.29 -2.06 -27.59
N CYS A 29 -0.58 -3.09 -28.06
CA CYS A 29 0.52 -2.92 -29.00
C CYS A 29 0.00 -2.15 -30.20
N ARG A 30 0.57 -0.97 -30.50
CA ARG A 30 0.30 -0.31 -31.79
C ARG A 30 0.84 -1.23 -32.89
N PRO A 31 0.00 -1.74 -33.82
CA PRO A 31 0.47 -2.67 -34.84
C PRO A 31 1.59 -2.04 -35.67
N GLY A 32 2.71 -2.75 -35.83
CA GLY A 32 3.83 -2.34 -36.71
C GLY A 32 4.96 -1.55 -36.06
N ARG A 33 4.97 -1.37 -34.73
CA ARG A 33 6.13 -0.83 -34.00
C ARG A 33 6.86 -1.96 -33.29
N GLU A 34 8.16 -2.11 -33.54
CA GLU A 34 8.99 -2.98 -32.70
C GLU A 34 9.05 -2.41 -31.27
N PRO A 35 9.10 -3.27 -30.23
CA PRO A 35 9.28 -2.80 -28.86
C PRO A 35 10.53 -1.93 -28.73
N GLU A 36 10.36 -0.69 -28.25
CA GLU A 36 11.48 0.26 -28.07
C GLU A 36 12.45 -0.18 -26.96
N MET A 37 12.07 -1.18 -26.15
CA MET A 37 12.88 -1.74 -25.08
C MET A 37 12.59 -3.24 -24.88
N SER A 38 13.59 -3.99 -24.42
CA SER A 38 13.42 -5.40 -24.04
C SER A 38 12.51 -5.55 -22.82
N LEU A 39 11.93 -6.74 -22.61
CA LEU A 39 11.08 -7.03 -21.46
C LEU A 39 11.82 -6.83 -20.12
N GLY A 40 13.11 -7.17 -20.07
CA GLY A 40 13.95 -6.95 -18.89
C GLY A 40 14.19 -5.46 -18.64
N ALA A 41 14.44 -4.68 -19.70
CA ALA A 41 14.64 -3.23 -19.60
C ALA A 41 13.34 -2.50 -19.20
N SER A 42 12.19 -2.90 -19.73
CA SER A 42 10.89 -2.31 -19.33
C SER A 42 10.52 -2.66 -17.90
N SER A 43 10.80 -3.88 -17.45
CA SER A 43 10.60 -4.28 -16.05
C SER A 43 11.50 -3.46 -15.12
N ALA A 44 12.79 -3.31 -15.44
CA ALA A 44 13.71 -2.50 -14.65
C ALA A 44 13.28 -1.02 -14.62
N PHE A 45 12.93 -0.44 -15.78
CA PHE A 45 12.46 0.93 -15.89
C PHE A 45 11.19 1.17 -15.08
N LEU A 46 10.18 0.31 -15.21
CA LEU A 46 8.96 0.43 -14.43
C LEU A 46 9.22 0.30 -12.94
N ARG A 47 10.09 -0.62 -12.50
CA ARG A 47 10.48 -0.73 -11.08
C ARG A 47 11.14 0.53 -10.56
N VAL A 48 12.03 1.16 -11.33
CA VAL A 48 12.68 2.42 -10.94
C VAL A 48 11.70 3.59 -10.99
N VAL A 49 10.81 3.67 -11.98
CA VAL A 49 9.76 4.71 -12.04
C VAL A 49 8.78 4.57 -10.88
N THR A 50 8.39 3.35 -10.53
CA THR A 50 7.60 3.03 -9.34
C THR A 50 8.37 3.40 -8.07
N GLU A 51 9.66 3.05 -7.96
CA GLU A 51 10.50 3.46 -6.82
C GLU A 51 10.59 4.99 -6.68
N VAL A 52 10.84 5.70 -7.78
CA VAL A 52 10.94 7.17 -7.80
C VAL A 52 9.59 7.84 -7.58
N GLY A 53 8.51 7.23 -8.08
CA GLY A 53 7.14 7.76 -8.00
C GLY A 53 6.41 7.45 -6.70
N GLU A 54 6.77 6.35 -6.01
CA GLU A 54 6.05 5.86 -4.82
C GLU A 54 6.86 5.95 -3.52
N ALA A 55 8.18 6.14 -3.56
CA ALA A 55 8.95 6.26 -2.32
C ALA A 55 8.77 7.65 -1.70
N ASP A 56 7.63 7.82 -1.02
CA ASP A 56 7.37 8.95 -0.11
C ASP A 56 8.65 9.17 0.72
N PRO A 57 9.25 10.37 0.66
CA PRO A 57 10.47 10.68 1.39
C PRO A 57 10.41 10.31 2.87
N LYS A 58 9.23 10.38 3.49
CA LYS A 58 9.02 10.01 4.89
C LYS A 58 9.16 8.52 5.12
N TRP A 59 8.67 7.65 4.23
CA TRP A 59 8.93 6.20 4.34
C TRP A 59 10.41 5.87 4.18
N ARG A 60 11.12 6.54 3.26
CA ARG A 60 12.58 6.37 3.11
C ARG A 60 13.33 6.78 4.38
N MET A 61 12.96 7.93 4.96
CA MET A 61 13.51 8.40 6.23
C MET A 61 13.24 7.40 7.37
N LEU A 62 12.00 6.93 7.52
CA LEU A 62 11.64 5.91 8.52
C LEU A 62 12.46 4.63 8.34
N ARG A 63 12.61 4.13 7.11
CA ARG A 63 13.44 2.96 6.82
C ARG A 63 14.89 3.18 7.22
N SER A 64 15.49 4.30 6.82
CA SER A 64 16.88 4.61 7.17
C SER A 64 17.10 4.73 8.67
N TYR A 65 16.10 5.19 9.41
CA TYR A 65 16.22 5.45 10.84
C TYR A 65 15.93 4.20 11.70
N ILE A 66 14.89 3.44 11.35
CA ILE A 66 14.34 2.34 12.16
C ILE A 66 14.94 0.98 11.77
N LEU A 67 15.31 0.82 10.50
CA LEU A 67 15.89 -0.42 9.97
C LEU A 67 17.42 -0.38 9.90
N ALA A 68 18.06 0.72 10.31
CA ALA A 68 19.50 0.78 10.42
C ALA A 68 20.03 -0.26 11.43
N ASP A 69 21.23 -0.78 11.14
CA ASP A 69 21.89 -1.71 12.05
C ASP A 69 22.23 -1.01 13.38
N GLY A 70 22.02 -1.71 14.50
CA GLY A 70 22.17 -1.15 15.83
C GLY A 70 21.13 -0.09 16.23
N ALA A 71 20.10 0.19 15.41
CA ALA A 71 19.05 1.13 15.75
C ALA A 71 18.27 0.68 16.99
N THR A 72 18.17 1.57 17.98
CA THR A 72 17.46 1.34 19.23
C THR A 72 16.17 2.18 19.30
N PRO A 73 15.07 1.62 19.82
CA PRO A 73 13.83 2.37 19.98
C PRO A 73 14.00 3.49 20.97
N GLY A 74 13.30 4.60 20.72
CA GLY A 74 13.22 5.69 21.66
C GLY A 74 12.20 5.45 22.77
N THR A 75 12.03 6.50 23.59
CA THR A 75 10.97 6.55 24.60
C THR A 75 9.63 6.72 23.91
N ALA A 76 8.74 5.73 24.04
CA ALA A 76 7.36 5.87 23.57
C ALA A 76 6.49 6.63 24.58
N SER A 77 5.48 7.31 24.06
CA SER A 77 4.43 7.98 24.82
C SER A 77 3.06 7.39 24.49
N GLY A 78 2.04 7.73 25.30
CA GLY A 78 0.67 7.24 25.12
C GLY A 78 0.56 5.72 25.26
N GLU A 79 -0.34 5.11 24.48
CA GLU A 79 -0.59 3.65 24.50
C GLU A 79 0.67 2.84 24.19
N ALA A 80 1.51 3.30 23.26
CA ALA A 80 2.78 2.64 22.97
C ALA A 80 3.68 2.57 24.23
N GLY A 81 3.64 3.56 25.11
CA GLY A 81 4.39 3.55 26.37
C GLY A 81 4.02 2.40 27.31
N GLN A 82 2.84 1.78 27.15
CA GLN A 82 2.36 0.66 27.97
C GLN A 82 2.91 -0.70 27.51
N HIS A 83 3.63 -0.74 26.39
CA HIS A 83 4.12 -1.98 25.80
C HIS A 83 5.65 -2.11 25.84
N PRO A 84 6.19 -3.32 26.00
CA PRO A 84 7.63 -3.55 25.97
C PRO A 84 8.27 -3.05 24.67
N ALA A 85 9.46 -2.47 24.77
CA ALA A 85 10.17 -1.90 23.62
C ALA A 85 10.38 -2.93 22.49
N ALA A 86 10.68 -4.19 22.83
CA ALA A 86 10.85 -5.26 21.84
C ALA A 86 9.58 -5.51 21.00
N ALA A 87 8.41 -5.58 21.64
CA ALA A 87 7.14 -5.80 20.95
C ALA A 87 6.79 -4.63 20.01
N ARG A 88 7.04 -3.40 20.46
CA ARG A 88 6.81 -2.22 19.62
C ARG A 88 7.76 -2.15 18.42
N CYS A 89 9.05 -2.44 18.64
CA CYS A 89 10.05 -2.50 17.58
C CYS A 89 9.65 -3.49 16.49
N GLU A 90 9.22 -4.69 16.91
CA GLU A 90 8.76 -5.71 15.98
C GLU A 90 7.58 -5.19 15.15
N ALA A 91 6.57 -4.60 15.81
CA ALA A 91 5.41 -4.04 15.12
C ALA A 91 5.79 -2.92 14.14
N ALA A 92 6.63 -1.97 14.56
CA ALA A 92 7.08 -0.87 13.70
C ALA A 92 7.83 -1.38 12.47
N ARG A 93 8.78 -2.31 12.67
CA ARG A 93 9.58 -2.88 11.57
C ARG A 93 8.72 -3.68 10.59
N ARG A 94 7.78 -4.48 11.10
CA ARG A 94 6.83 -5.22 10.26
C ARG A 94 5.97 -4.27 9.43
N LEU A 95 5.42 -3.22 10.05
CA LEU A 95 4.62 -2.22 9.34
C LEU A 95 5.43 -1.51 8.26
N ILE A 96 6.64 -1.03 8.58
CA ILE A 96 7.51 -0.35 7.60
C ILE A 96 7.84 -1.26 6.42
N ASN A 97 8.12 -2.55 6.66
CA ASN A 97 8.44 -3.47 5.57
C ASN A 97 7.23 -3.81 4.69
N ASN A 98 6.02 -3.82 5.27
CA ASN A 98 4.80 -4.25 4.59
C ASN A 98 3.85 -3.09 4.22
N HIS A 99 4.28 -1.82 4.34
CA HIS A 99 3.36 -0.69 4.30
C HIS A 99 2.58 -0.58 2.98
N ASN A 100 3.19 -0.91 1.84
CA ASN A 100 2.51 -0.90 0.54
C ASN A 100 1.36 -1.90 0.51
N ASP A 101 1.60 -3.15 0.88
CA ASP A 101 0.58 -4.20 0.92
C ASP A 101 -0.54 -3.85 1.92
N VAL A 102 -0.18 -3.27 3.07
CA VAL A 102 -1.16 -2.80 4.07
C VAL A 102 -2.01 -1.66 3.49
N LEU A 103 -1.39 -0.69 2.83
CA LEU A 103 -2.07 0.44 2.22
C LEU A 103 -3.00 0.00 1.09
N ASP A 104 -2.54 -0.92 0.24
CA ASP A 104 -3.33 -1.54 -0.82
C ASP A 104 -4.50 -2.35 -0.26
N ASP A 105 -4.29 -3.11 0.82
CA ASP A 105 -5.35 -3.92 1.43
C ASP A 105 -6.42 -3.04 2.09
N ILE A 106 -6.03 -1.96 2.78
CA ILE A 106 -6.95 -0.99 3.38
C ILE A 106 -7.76 -0.26 2.30
N CYS A 107 -7.08 0.16 1.22
CA CYS A 107 -7.65 0.98 0.15
C CYS A 107 -8.16 0.16 -1.04
N ASN A 108 -8.34 -1.14 -0.86
CA ASN A 108 -8.78 -2.02 -1.94
C ASN A 108 -10.25 -1.73 -2.29
N GLU A 109 -10.48 -1.22 -3.50
CA GLU A 109 -11.82 -0.93 -4.02
C GLU A 109 -12.53 -2.16 -4.61
N SER A 110 -11.86 -3.32 -4.66
CA SER A 110 -12.51 -4.53 -5.15
C SER A 110 -13.47 -5.10 -4.11
N ASP A 111 -14.73 -5.27 -4.51
CA ASP A 111 -15.77 -5.90 -3.67
C ASP A 111 -15.62 -7.42 -3.55
N CYS A 112 -14.78 -8.05 -4.38
CA CYS A 112 -14.71 -9.51 -4.47
C CYS A 112 -13.29 -10.08 -4.50
N LYS A 113 -12.26 -9.27 -4.73
CA LYS A 113 -10.87 -9.74 -4.80
C LYS A 113 -9.96 -9.05 -3.78
N ASN A 114 -8.98 -9.78 -3.26
CA ASN A 114 -7.89 -9.25 -2.44
C ASN A 114 -6.77 -8.62 -3.31
N ILE A 115 -5.73 -8.09 -2.66
CA ILE A 115 -4.58 -7.45 -3.33
C ILE A 115 -3.76 -8.41 -4.22
N VAL A 116 -3.92 -9.71 -4.04
CA VAL A 116 -3.25 -10.77 -4.84
C VAL A 116 -4.16 -11.29 -5.95
N GLY A 117 -5.40 -10.78 -6.06
CA GLY A 117 -6.38 -11.14 -7.08
C GLY A 117 -7.24 -12.37 -6.76
N GLU A 118 -7.15 -12.90 -5.53
CA GLU A 118 -7.96 -14.03 -5.05
C GLU A 118 -9.26 -13.55 -4.39
N ALA A 119 -10.23 -14.44 -4.16
CA ALA A 119 -11.49 -14.09 -3.53
C ALA A 119 -11.31 -13.52 -2.11
N LEU A 120 -12.06 -12.46 -1.77
CA LEU A 120 -12.07 -11.92 -0.41
C LEU A 120 -12.60 -12.95 0.59
N THR A 121 -11.86 -13.15 1.68
CA THR A 121 -12.23 -14.05 2.78
C THR A 121 -12.79 -13.33 4.00
N GLN A 122 -12.61 -12.01 4.08
CA GLN A 122 -13.03 -11.16 5.19
C GLN A 122 -13.92 -10.03 4.67
N THR A 123 -15.16 -10.38 4.34
CA THR A 123 -16.15 -9.49 3.72
C THR A 123 -16.80 -8.54 4.72
N GLU A 124 -16.64 -8.79 6.02
CA GLU A 124 -17.11 -7.95 7.13
C GLU A 124 -16.27 -6.68 7.34
N LEU A 125 -15.06 -6.63 6.77
CA LEU A 125 -14.13 -5.52 6.95
C LEU A 125 -14.42 -4.38 5.96
N CYS A 126 -14.81 -3.22 6.48
CA CYS A 126 -15.03 -2.01 5.67
C CYS A 126 -13.69 -1.43 5.17
N ARG A 127 -13.49 -1.46 3.84
CA ARG A 127 -12.34 -0.82 3.17
C ARG A 127 -12.50 0.69 3.13
N VAL A 128 -11.37 1.39 3.19
CA VAL A 128 -11.33 2.86 3.06
C VAL A 128 -11.29 3.21 1.57
N PRO A 129 -12.07 4.20 1.10
CA PRO A 129 -12.02 4.61 -0.32
C PRO A 129 -10.62 5.02 -0.77
N ALA A 130 -10.20 4.67 -1.99
CA ALA A 130 -8.85 4.97 -2.48
C ALA A 130 -8.55 6.48 -2.58
N ALA A 131 -9.59 7.31 -2.64
CA ALA A 131 -9.46 8.77 -2.56
C ALA A 131 -8.75 9.24 -1.27
N TYR A 132 -8.86 8.47 -0.18
CA TYR A 132 -8.23 8.77 1.11
C TYR A 132 -6.89 8.08 1.32
N ARG A 133 -6.34 7.43 0.28
CA ARG A 133 -5.06 6.72 0.35
C ARG A 133 -3.92 7.58 0.94
N PRO A 134 -3.76 8.88 0.61
CA PRO A 134 -2.74 9.72 1.25
C PRO A 134 -2.92 9.85 2.77
N GLN A 135 -4.16 9.94 3.26
CA GLN A 135 -4.49 10.04 4.68
C GLN A 135 -4.25 8.71 5.40
N VAL A 136 -4.56 7.58 4.74
CA VAL A 136 -4.24 6.25 5.26
C VAL A 136 -2.73 6.09 5.38
N ASP A 137 -1.98 6.44 4.35
CA ASP A 137 -0.52 6.33 4.32
C ASP A 137 0.16 7.19 5.41
N ALA A 138 -0.34 8.42 5.62
CA ALA A 138 0.08 9.28 6.73
C ALA A 138 -0.19 8.65 8.11
N MET A 139 -1.36 8.03 8.29
CA MET A 139 -1.71 7.32 9.53
C MET A 139 -0.78 6.13 9.80
N LEU A 140 -0.42 5.37 8.75
CA LEU A 140 0.52 4.25 8.87
C LEU A 140 1.93 4.72 9.25
N ARG A 141 2.41 5.82 8.65
CA ARG A 141 3.70 6.44 9.03
C ARG A 141 3.70 6.90 10.47
N GLU A 142 2.66 7.59 10.91
CA GLU A 142 2.52 8.06 12.28
C GLU A 142 2.46 6.90 13.28
N THR A 143 1.78 5.82 12.91
CA THR A 143 1.73 4.59 13.69
C THR A 143 3.12 3.98 13.85
N ALA A 144 3.87 3.83 12.75
CA ALA A 144 5.25 3.32 12.79
C ALA A 144 6.17 4.22 13.63
N ARG A 145 6.05 5.55 13.49
CA ARG A 145 6.78 6.54 14.27
C ARG A 145 6.47 6.38 15.76
N ARG A 146 5.19 6.41 16.17
CA ARG A 146 4.81 6.26 17.59
C ARG A 146 5.21 4.91 18.19
N LEU A 147 5.12 3.83 17.41
CA LEU A 147 5.60 2.52 17.84
C LEU A 147 7.10 2.52 18.09
N TRP A 148 7.91 3.20 17.28
CA TRP A 148 9.37 3.27 17.54
C TRP A 148 9.71 4.09 18.78
N GLY A 149 9.01 5.20 19.02
CA GLY A 149 9.23 6.10 20.14
C GLY A 149 10.34 7.13 19.90
N LYS A 150 10.25 8.26 20.62
CA LYS A 150 11.09 9.44 20.42
C LYS A 150 12.49 9.22 20.96
N ASN A 151 13.50 9.40 20.10
CA ASN A 151 14.89 9.36 20.52
C ASN A 151 15.37 10.77 20.93
N PRO A 152 16.08 10.91 22.07
CA PRO A 152 16.53 12.20 22.57
C PRO A 152 17.73 12.81 21.82
N SER A 153 18.38 12.10 20.87
CA SER A 153 19.52 12.68 20.15
C SER A 153 19.09 13.90 19.31
N PRO A 154 19.92 14.96 19.21
CA PRO A 154 19.58 16.16 18.43
C PRO A 154 19.29 15.87 16.95
N GLU A 155 20.08 15.00 16.32
CA GLU A 155 19.92 14.61 14.92
C GLU A 155 18.61 13.82 14.71
N ALA A 156 18.31 12.92 15.66
CA ALA A 156 17.06 12.18 15.65
C ALA A 156 15.86 13.09 15.91
N PHE A 157 16.00 14.12 16.75
CA PHE A 157 14.92 15.03 17.09
C PHE A 157 14.41 15.83 15.88
N SER A 158 15.31 16.38 15.06
CA SER A 158 14.92 17.09 13.84
C SER A 158 14.24 16.16 12.84
N LEU A 159 14.78 14.95 12.63
CA LEU A 159 14.18 13.94 11.76
C LEU A 159 12.79 13.53 12.27
N TRP A 160 12.66 13.37 13.58
CA TRP A 160 11.43 12.98 14.26
C TRP A 160 10.31 14.00 14.10
N GLN A 161 10.64 15.29 14.09
CA GLN A 161 9.69 16.37 13.81
C GLN A 161 9.26 16.38 12.34
N CYS A 162 10.18 16.19 11.39
CA CYS A 162 9.83 16.11 9.97
C CYS A 162 8.91 14.94 9.61
N LEU A 163 8.92 13.88 10.44
CA LEU A 163 8.11 12.68 10.29
C LEU A 163 6.75 12.74 10.99
N GLU A 164 6.49 13.79 11.78
CA GLU A 164 5.20 13.95 12.43
C GLU A 164 4.10 14.12 11.38
N GLU A 165 3.05 13.33 11.52
CA GLU A 165 1.81 13.47 10.77
C GLU A 165 0.67 13.73 11.73
N THR A 166 -0.26 14.56 11.30
CA THR A 166 -1.53 14.77 11.99
C THR A 166 -2.67 14.29 11.10
N ALA A 167 -3.83 14.06 11.69
CA ALA A 167 -5.05 13.78 10.92
C ALA A 167 -5.48 14.97 10.06
N GLU A 168 -4.86 16.15 10.26
CA GLU A 168 -4.93 17.29 9.36
C GLU A 168 -4.12 16.98 8.09
N GLY A 169 -4.78 16.35 7.13
CA GLY A 169 -4.17 16.02 5.84
C GLY A 169 -4.16 17.20 4.87
N VAL A 170 -3.30 17.10 3.86
CA VAL A 170 -3.29 18.02 2.71
C VAL A 170 -4.66 17.96 2.01
N GLY A 171 -5.43 19.04 2.08
CA GLY A 171 -6.64 19.22 1.28
C GLY A 171 -7.92 18.53 1.79
N VAL A 172 -7.94 18.02 3.03
CA VAL A 172 -9.15 17.49 3.69
C VAL A 172 -9.45 18.25 4.98
N ALA A 173 -10.74 18.35 5.32
CA ALA A 173 -11.13 18.93 6.59
C ALA A 173 -10.61 18.06 7.75
N GLU A 174 -10.21 18.69 8.86
CA GLU A 174 -9.64 18.01 10.03
C GLU A 174 -10.54 16.89 10.58
N GLU A 175 -11.86 17.12 10.62
CA GLU A 175 -12.83 16.12 11.06
C GLU A 175 -12.91 14.91 10.13
N GLU A 176 -12.84 15.15 8.83
CA GLU A 176 -12.83 14.11 7.79
C GLU A 176 -11.56 13.27 7.89
N GLY A 177 -10.39 13.90 8.03
CA GLY A 177 -9.13 13.20 8.25
C GLY A 177 -9.13 12.33 9.52
N ARG A 178 -9.69 12.84 10.62
CA ARG A 178 -9.91 12.04 11.84
C ARG A 178 -10.86 10.87 11.63
N ALA A 179 -11.93 11.05 10.86
CA ALA A 179 -12.85 9.97 10.54
C ALA A 179 -12.15 8.86 9.74
N VAL A 180 -11.32 9.22 8.76
CA VAL A 180 -10.48 8.27 8.01
C VAL A 180 -9.54 7.51 8.95
N TRP A 181 -8.82 8.21 9.83
CA TRP A 181 -7.88 7.55 10.75
C TRP A 181 -8.59 6.58 11.71
N ARG A 182 -9.80 6.92 12.17
CA ARG A 182 -10.65 5.99 12.94
C ARG A 182 -11.06 4.77 12.13
N ALA A 183 -11.46 4.96 10.87
CA ALA A 183 -11.79 3.84 9.98
C ALA A 183 -10.60 2.90 9.76
N VAL A 184 -9.40 3.45 9.56
CA VAL A 184 -8.16 2.66 9.45
C VAL A 184 -7.88 1.87 10.73
N ALA A 185 -8.05 2.48 11.90
CA ALA A 185 -7.84 1.80 13.19
C ALA A 185 -8.82 0.63 13.39
N VAL A 186 -10.10 0.82 13.04
CA VAL A 186 -11.11 -0.25 13.07
C VAL A 186 -10.73 -1.37 12.10
N TYR A 187 -10.35 -1.01 10.87
CA TYR A 187 -9.92 -1.98 9.86
C TYR A 187 -8.75 -2.84 10.34
N LEU A 188 -7.67 -2.19 10.78
CA LEU A 188 -6.46 -2.88 11.25
C LEU A 188 -6.76 -3.78 12.46
N SER A 189 -7.63 -3.33 13.37
CA SER A 189 -8.03 -4.10 14.54
C SER A 189 -8.79 -5.39 14.16
N GLY A 190 -9.67 -5.33 13.16
CA GLY A 190 -10.35 -6.52 12.62
C GLY A 190 -9.42 -7.41 11.78
N ARG A 191 -8.39 -6.83 11.16
CA ARG A 191 -7.43 -7.54 10.29
C ARG A 191 -6.31 -8.23 11.06
N LEU A 192 -6.02 -7.83 12.29
CA LEU A 192 -4.94 -8.39 13.10
C LEU A 192 -5.22 -9.85 13.47
N GLN A 193 -4.53 -10.77 12.78
CA GLN A 193 -4.55 -12.21 13.05
C GLN A 193 -3.41 -12.60 14.00
N THR A 194 -3.53 -12.22 15.28
CA THR A 194 -2.49 -12.44 16.30
C THR A 194 -2.54 -13.81 16.96
N THR A 195 -3.62 -14.57 16.76
CA THR A 195 -3.81 -15.94 17.29
C THR A 195 -3.85 -16.97 16.16
N PRO A 196 -3.48 -18.24 16.43
CA PRO A 196 -3.58 -19.33 15.46
C PRO A 196 -4.99 -19.51 14.90
N ASP A 197 -6.02 -19.29 15.73
CA ASP A 197 -7.43 -19.41 15.35
C ASP A 197 -7.89 -18.32 14.37
N GLN A 198 -7.17 -17.19 14.34
CA GLN A 198 -7.42 -16.09 13.39
C GLN A 198 -6.76 -16.31 12.02
N LYS A 199 -5.85 -17.28 11.89
CA LYS A 199 -5.38 -17.72 10.56
C LYS A 199 -6.42 -18.66 9.98
N SER A 200 -7.14 -18.24 8.94
CA SER A 200 -7.96 -19.16 8.17
C SER A 200 -7.12 -20.39 7.80
N PRO A 201 -7.63 -21.63 7.95
CA PRO A 201 -6.91 -22.85 7.58
C PRO A 201 -6.89 -22.99 6.05
N SER A 202 -6.20 -22.09 5.36
CA SER A 202 -6.04 -22.12 3.91
C SER A 202 -4.86 -23.03 3.57
N ALA A 203 -5.14 -24.33 3.45
CA ALA A 203 -4.46 -25.32 2.59
C ALA A 203 -4.72 -26.77 3.03
N ALA A 204 -5.08 -27.04 4.30
CA ALA A 204 -5.16 -28.41 4.81
C ALA A 204 -6.48 -29.15 4.50
N LEU A 205 -7.50 -28.47 3.96
CA LEU A 205 -8.83 -29.06 3.75
C LEU A 205 -9.14 -29.51 2.32
N LEU A 206 -8.21 -29.36 1.36
CA LEU A 206 -8.44 -29.79 -0.03
C LEU A 206 -7.86 -31.18 -0.39
N GLU A 207 -7.17 -31.86 0.53
CA GLU A 207 -6.69 -33.22 0.30
C GLU A 207 -7.64 -34.31 0.86
N GLY A 208 -8.70 -33.94 1.59
CA GLY A 208 -9.55 -34.88 2.35
C GLY A 208 -10.91 -35.25 1.73
N HIS A 209 -11.42 -34.50 0.76
CA HIS A 209 -12.80 -34.69 0.25
C HIS A 209 -12.84 -35.19 -1.19
N ARG A 210 -12.10 -36.28 -1.45
CA ARG A 210 -12.29 -37.10 -2.66
C ARG A 210 -12.43 -38.58 -2.32
N THR A 211 -13.30 -38.89 -1.37
CA THR A 211 -13.75 -40.27 -1.13
C THR A 211 -15.26 -40.32 -0.98
N ARG A 212 -15.89 -40.60 -2.13
CA ARG A 212 -17.12 -41.38 -2.36
C ARG A 212 -18.13 -41.44 -1.20
N LEU A 213 -19.27 -40.80 -1.42
CA LEU A 213 -20.57 -41.43 -1.10
C LEU A 213 -21.49 -41.27 -2.31
N HIS A 214 -21.49 -42.29 -3.17
CA HIS A 214 -22.60 -42.53 -4.08
C HIS A 214 -23.81 -42.94 -3.24
N TYR A 215 -24.80 -42.06 -3.11
CA TYR A 215 -26.10 -42.44 -2.62
C TYR A 215 -26.87 -43.15 -3.74
N ARG A 216 -27.23 -44.42 -3.50
CA ARG A 216 -28.12 -45.23 -4.35
C ARG A 216 -29.48 -45.30 -3.66
N PRO A 217 -30.58 -44.82 -4.26
CA PRO A 217 -31.90 -44.96 -3.65
C PRO A 217 -32.37 -46.42 -3.77
N PRO A 218 -33.08 -46.97 -2.77
CA PRO A 218 -33.71 -48.28 -2.89
C PRO A 218 -34.96 -48.21 -3.78
N ALA A 219 -35.16 -49.27 -4.55
CA ALA A 219 -36.29 -49.47 -5.44
C ALA A 219 -37.43 -50.22 -4.72
N VAL A 220 -38.65 -49.86 -5.15
CA VAL A 220 -40.00 -50.38 -4.83
C VAL A 220 -40.59 -49.88 -3.52
#